data_AF-A0A522MSD0-F1
#
_entry.id   AF-A0A522MSD0-F1
#
_cell.length_a   1.000
_cell.length_b   1.000
_cell.length_c   1.000
_cell.angle_alpha   90.00
_cell.angle_beta   90.00
_cell.angle_gamma   90.00
#
_symmetry.space_group_name_H-M   'P 1'
#
loop_
_entity.id
_entity.type
_entity.pdbx_description
1 polymer ?
#
loop_
_entity_poly.entity_id
_entity_poly.type
_entity_poly.pdbx_seq_one_letter_code
_entity_poly.pdbx_strand_id
1 'polypeptide(L)' 'MSLNFRILLSISLVLLIDGCVSGPPKPVLPDGSHRVPINRAPPVPPAPSPSALPRASVGGGGR' A
#
# COMPACT_ATOMS: atom_id res chain seq x y z
N MET A 1 34.21 19.10 6.55
CA MET A 1 32.94 18.52 7.03
C MET A 1 33.11 18.07 8.47
N SER A 2 32.40 18.70 9.41
CA SER A 2 32.44 18.37 10.84
C SER A 2 32.01 16.90 11.08
N LEU A 3 32.63 16.22 12.05
CA LEU A 3 32.29 14.84 12.44
C LEU A 3 30.80 14.69 12.78
N ASN A 4 30.23 15.71 13.45
CA ASN A 4 28.81 15.76 13.80
C ASN A 4 27.89 15.74 12.56
N PHE A 5 28.29 16.44 11.49
CA PHE A 5 27.51 16.47 10.25
C PHE A 5 27.47 15.09 9.59
N ARG A 6 28.58 14.34 9.64
CA ARG A 6 28.63 12.97 9.11
C ARG A 6 27.74 12.02 9.92
N ILE A 7 27.74 12.14 11.24
CA ILE A 7 26.91 11.32 12.14
C ILE A 7 25.42 11.55 11.85
N LEU A 8 25.00 12.82 11.76
CA LEU A 8 23.61 13.17 11.47
C LEU A 8 23.17 12.62 10.10
N LEU A 9 24.02 12.76 9.08
CA LEU A 9 23.74 12.25 7.74
C LEU A 9 23.58 10.72 7.73
N SER A 10 24.44 9.99 8.46
CA SER A 10 24.35 8.53 8.58
C SER A 10 23.06 8.09 9.28
N ILE A 11 22.67 8.77 10.37
CA ILE A 11 21.44 8.45 11.11
C ILE A 11 20.21 8.67 10.21
N SER A 12 20.15 9.82 9.52
CA SER A 12 19.05 10.12 8.61
C SER A 12 18.95 9.12 7.45
N LEU A 13 20.09 8.68 6.91
CA LEU A 13 20.12 7.69 5.84
C LEU A 13 19.60 6.32 6.31
N VAL A 14 20.02 5.87 7.50
CA VAL A 14 19.56 4.59 8.07
C VAL A 14 18.05 4.60 8.30
N LEU A 15 17.51 5.67 8.89
CA LEU A 15 16.08 5.81 9.15
C LEU A 15 15.26 5.82 7.85
N LEU A 16 15.77 6.48 6.81
CA LEU A 16 15.11 6.54 5.51
C LEU A 16 15.05 5.16 4.83
N ILE A 17 16.15 4.40 4.89
CA ILE A 17 16.23 3.06 4.28
C ILE A 17 15.30 2.09 5.02
N ASP A 18 15.29 2.11 6.35
CA ASP A 18 14.46 1.21 7.17
C ASP A 18 12.96 1.35 6.87
N GLY A 19 12.49 2.60 6.72
CA GLY A 19 11.10 2.88 6.37
C GLY A 19 10.70 2.45 4.95
N CYS A 20 11.65 2.35 4.01
CA CYS A 20 11.38 1.92 2.64
C CYS A 20 11.39 0.40 2.44
N VAL A 21 11.99 -0.36 3.37
CA VAL A 21 12.10 -1.83 3.29
C VAL A 21 10.84 -2.52 3.82
N SER A 22 10.07 -1.85 4.68
CA SER A 22 8.85 -2.43 5.25
C SER A 22 7.67 -2.33 4.28
N GLY A 23 7.31 -3.46 3.67
CA GLY A 23 6.07 -3.59 2.91
C GLY A 23 4.83 -3.50 3.80
N PRO A 24 3.63 -3.27 3.24
CA PRO A 24 2.40 -3.27 4.03
C PRO A 24 2.24 -4.62 4.75
N PRO A 25 1.74 -4.62 6.00
CA PRO A 25 1.52 -5.86 6.74
C PRO A 25 0.62 -6.78 5.94
N LYS A 26 0.89 -8.09 6.01
CA LYS A 26 0.11 -9.09 5.28
C LYS A 26 -1.37 -8.98 5.69
N PRO A 27 -2.31 -8.80 4.73
CA PRO A 27 -3.73 -8.80 5.04
C PRO A 27 -4.12 -10.12 5.70
N VAL A 28 -4.71 -10.05 6.89
CA VAL A 28 -5.28 -11.21 7.57
C VAL A 28 -6.70 -11.35 7.05
N LEU A 29 -7.00 -12.46 6.37
CA LEU A 29 -8.38 -12.81 6.05
C LEU A 29 -9.09 -13.24 7.35
N PRO A 30 -10.40 -12.95 7.49
CA PRO A 30 -11.20 -13.53 8.55
C PRO A 30 -11.03 -15.05 8.55
N ASP A 31 -10.89 -15.63 9.74
CA ASP A 31 -10.72 -17.08 9.95
C ASP A 31 -11.91 -17.92 9.45
N GLY A 32 -13.04 -17.26 9.15
CA GLY A 32 -14.26 -17.92 8.69
C GLY A 32 -14.86 -18.86 9.73
N SER A 33 -14.47 -18.72 11.00
CA SER A 33 -15.02 -19.51 12.12
C SER A 33 -16.45 -19.07 12.40
N HIS A 34 -16.71 -17.77 12.33
CA HIS A 34 -18.03 -17.19 12.40
C HIS A 34 -18.60 -16.97 10.99
N ARG A 35 -19.30 -17.97 10.46
CA ARG A 35 -20.00 -17.85 9.17
C ARG A 35 -21.41 -17.32 9.38
N VAL A 36 -21.68 -16.12 8.88
CA VAL A 36 -23.04 -15.57 8.78
C VAL A 36 -23.67 -16.11 7.48
N PRO A 37 -24.94 -16.57 7.51
CA PRO A 37 -25.67 -16.89 6.29
C PRO A 37 -25.66 -15.70 5.32
N ILE A 38 -25.23 -15.93 4.09
CA ILE A 38 -25.30 -14.91 3.04
C ILE A 38 -26.78 -14.78 2.65
N ASN A 39 -27.35 -13.57 2.81
CA ASN A 39 -28.66 -13.25 2.26
C ASN A 39 -28.59 -13.39 0.74
N ARG A 40 -29.13 -14.50 0.21
CA ARG A 40 -29.13 -14.81 -1.22
C ARG A 40 -30.17 -13.95 -1.94
N ALA A 41 -29.87 -12.67 -2.12
CA ALA A 41 -30.49 -11.89 -3.19
C ALA A 41 -29.76 -12.22 -4.50
N PRO A 42 -30.46 -12.35 -5.64
CA PRO A 42 -29.81 -12.44 -6.94
C PRO A 42 -28.83 -11.26 -7.10
N PRO A 43 -27.59 -11.49 -7.56
CA PRO A 43 -26.67 -10.41 -7.85
C PRO A 43 -27.34 -9.42 -8.81
N VAL A 44 -27.31 -8.13 -8.47
CA VAL A 44 -27.67 -7.09 -9.42
C VAL A 44 -26.65 -7.16 -10.56
N PRO A 45 -27.08 -7.19 -11.82
CA PRO A 45 -26.16 -7.18 -12.95
C PRO A 45 -25.19 -6.00 -12.82
N PRO A 46 -23.90 -6.20 -13.09
CA PRO A 46 -22.95 -5.10 -13.05
C PRO A 46 -23.43 -4.01 -14.01
N ALA A 47 -23.53 -2.77 -13.52
CA ALA A 47 -23.66 -1.63 -14.41
C ALA A 47 -22.48 -1.67 -15.39
N PRO A 48 -22.68 -1.26 -16.66
CA PRO A 48 -21.59 -1.17 -17.61
C PRO A 48 -20.50 -0.29 -16.98
N SER A 49 -19.35 -0.90 -16.69
CA SER A 49 -18.19 -0.18 -16.24
C SER A 49 -17.83 0.82 -17.35
N PRO A 50 -17.71 2.13 -17.08
CA PRO A 50 -17.04 2.99 -18.02
C PRO A 50 -15.66 2.38 -18.27
N SER A 51 -15.42 2.10 -19.55
CA SER A 51 -14.23 1.48 -20.12
C SER A 51 -12.96 1.83 -19.33
N ALA A 52 -12.14 0.81 -19.08
CA ALA A 52 -10.83 0.92 -18.45
C ALA A 52 -10.11 2.21 -18.87
N LEU A 53 -10.08 3.21 -17.98
CA LEU A 53 -9.07 4.25 -18.06
C LEU A 53 -7.74 3.56 -17.77
N PRO A 54 -6.74 3.63 -18.67
CA PRO A 54 -5.44 3.07 -18.38
C PRO A 54 -4.93 3.70 -17.09
N ARG A 55 -4.43 2.85 -16.19
CA ARG A 55 -3.74 3.22 -14.95
C ARG A 55 -2.69 4.27 -15.33
N ALA A 56 -2.97 5.54 -15.04
CA ALA A 56 -1.94 6.56 -15.16
C ALA A 56 -0.86 6.22 -14.14
N SER A 57 0.33 5.94 -14.67
CA SER A 57 1.55 5.68 -13.91
C SER A 57 1.76 6.75 -12.84
N VAL A 58 2.01 6.35 -11.59
CA VAL A 58 2.52 7.27 -10.57
C VAL A 58 3.94 7.64 -10.98
N GLY A 59 4.06 8.71 -11.76
CA GLY A 59 5.31 9.39 -12.04
C GLY A 59 5.75 10.16 -10.80
N GLY A 60 6.42 9.46 -9.89
CA GLY A 60 7.25 10.10 -8.87
C GLY A 60 8.54 10.57 -9.52
N GLY A 61 8.59 11.84 -9.93
CA GLY A 61 9.79 12.49 -10.47
C GLY A 61 9.98 13.85 -9.84
N GLY A 62 10.62 13.87 -8.66
CA GLY A 62 11.06 15.09 -8.01
C GLY A 62 12.46 15.49 -8.50
N ARG A 63 12.49 16.63 -9.20
CA ARG A 63 13.62 17.47 -9.65
C ARG A 63 14.47 16.94 -10.81
#